data_AF-A0A8K0P2N0-F1
#
_entry.id   AF-A0A8K0P2N0-F1
#
_cell.length_a   1.000
_cell.length_b   1.000
_cell.length_c   1.000
_cell.angle_alpha   90.00
_cell.angle_beta   90.00
_cell.angle_gamma   90.00
#
_symmetry.space_group_name_H-M   'P 1'
#
loop_
_entity.id
_entity.type
_entity.pdbx_description
1 polymer ?
#
loop_
_entity_poly.entity_id
_entity_poly.type
_entity_poly.pdbx_seq_one_letter_code
_entity_poly.pdbx_strand_id
1 'polypeptide(L)'
;MLRVLHGTQLMKQSYNVSHAVQNSWQYGKYLKQSYDFFLVLDFEATCERNVKLDPQEIIEFPCLKINGKTMIEEKTFHRYVKPRYSPVLSPFCVELTGILQ
;
A
#
# COMPACT_ATOMS: atom_id res chain seq x y z
N MET A 1 -6.34 -9.33 -14.21
CA MET A 1 -7.08 -8.84 -13.04
C MET A 1 -6.07 -8.17 -12.12
N LEU A 2 -6.04 -6.83 -12.07
CA LEU A 2 -5.17 -6.09 -11.16
C LEU A 2 -5.80 -6.16 -9.77
N ARG A 3 -5.22 -6.93 -8.84
CA ARG A 3 -5.64 -6.87 -7.44
C ARG A 3 -4.75 -5.86 -6.73
N VAL A 4 -5.32 -4.69 -6.45
CA VAL A 4 -4.69 -3.65 -5.65
C VAL A 4 -4.67 -4.14 -4.20
N LEU A 5 -3.50 -4.51 -3.71
CA LEU A 5 -3.29 -4.76 -2.28
C LEU A 5 -3.20 -3.39 -1.61
N HIS A 6 -4.31 -2.91 -1.03
CA HIS A 6 -4.29 -1.72 -0.19
C HIS A 6 -3.54 -2.04 1.11
N GLY A 7 -2.48 -1.28 1.38
CA GLY A 7 -1.61 -1.46 2.53
C GLY A 7 -2.09 -0.68 3.75
N THR A 8 -2.86 -1.32 4.63
CA THR A 8 -2.85 -0.97 6.07
C THR A 8 -2.58 -2.24 6.87
N GLN A 9 -1.48 -2.92 6.58
CA GLN A 9 -0.78 -3.81 7.50
C GLN A 9 0.51 -4.20 6.80
N LEU A 10 1.62 -3.57 7.16
CA LEU A 10 2.94 -4.14 6.91
C LEU A 10 2.90 -5.57 7.43
N MET A 11 2.88 -6.56 6.52
CA MET A 11 3.41 -7.88 6.83
C MET A 11 4.90 -7.68 7.14
N LYS A 12 5.21 -7.31 8.38
CA LYS A 12 6.53 -7.56 8.96
C LYS A 12 6.62 -9.07 9.10
N GLN A 13 7.08 -9.74 8.05
CA GLN A 13 7.55 -11.12 8.15
C GLN A 13 9.00 -11.19 7.70
N SER A 14 9.85 -10.44 8.39
CA SER A 14 11.27 -10.77 8.45
C SER A 14 11.51 -11.64 9.67
N TYR A 15 11.90 -12.89 9.39
CA TYR A 15 12.74 -13.75 10.23
C TYR A 15 12.22 -14.18 11.61
N ASN A 16 11.49 -15.30 11.63
CA ASN A 16 11.89 -16.56 12.28
C ASN A 16 10.72 -17.57 12.21
N VAL A 17 10.55 -18.18 11.04
CA VAL A 17 9.57 -19.26 10.83
C VAL A 17 10.18 -20.57 11.32
N SER A 18 10.34 -20.72 12.63
CA SER A 18 10.83 -22.00 13.18
C SER A 18 9.93 -22.61 14.27
N HIS A 19 9.11 -21.86 15.02
CA HIS A 19 8.45 -22.46 16.21
C HIS A 19 6.98 -22.11 16.51
N ALA A 20 6.24 -21.41 15.63
CA ALA A 20 4.85 -21.04 15.93
C ALA A 20 3.77 -21.65 15.01
N VAL A 21 4.12 -22.58 14.12
CA VAL A 21 3.18 -23.14 13.12
C VAL A 21 2.87 -24.61 13.39
N GLN A 22 2.53 -24.99 14.62
CA GLN A 22 2.24 -26.41 14.90
C GLN A 22 0.77 -26.78 15.12
N ASN A 23 -0.16 -25.89 15.50
CA ASN A 23 -1.45 -26.40 16.03
C ASN A 23 -2.78 -25.78 15.52
N SER A 24 -2.87 -25.15 14.33
CA SER A 24 -4.21 -24.69 13.87
C SER A 24 -4.49 -24.54 12.36
N TRP A 25 -3.64 -24.98 11.43
CA TRP A 25 -3.90 -24.87 9.98
C TRP A 25 -4.21 -26.22 9.31
N GLN A 26 -5.24 -26.92 9.77
CA GLN A 26 -5.75 -28.15 9.15
C GLN A 26 -6.84 -27.90 8.08
N TYR A 27 -7.05 -26.68 7.57
CA TYR A 27 -7.99 -26.41 6.48
C TYR A 27 -7.51 -25.28 5.55
N GLY A 28 -7.11 -25.67 4.33
CA GLY A 28 -6.86 -24.77 3.21
C GLY A 28 -5.56 -25.10 2.48
N LYS A 29 -5.64 -25.87 1.39
CA LYS A 29 -4.57 -25.90 0.38
C LYS A 29 -4.30 -24.46 -0.04
N TYR A 30 -3.20 -23.85 0.42
CA TYR A 30 -2.78 -22.55 -0.09
C TYR A 30 -2.53 -22.69 -1.59
N LEU A 31 -3.42 -22.09 -2.40
CA LEU A 31 -3.25 -22.07 -3.84
C LEU A 31 -1.96 -21.31 -4.12
N LYS A 32 -1.04 -21.95 -4.86
CA LYS A 32 0.16 -21.29 -5.34
C LYS A 32 -0.26 -20.09 -6.18
N GLN A 33 0.24 -18.91 -5.83
CA GLN A 33 -0.03 -17.69 -6.59
C GLN A 33 0.40 -17.91 -8.06
N SER A 34 -0.40 -17.44 -9.04
CA SER A 34 -0.22 -17.73 -10.47
C SER A 34 0.15 -16.52 -11.34
N TYR A 35 0.41 -15.36 -10.73
CA TYR A 35 0.78 -14.14 -11.44
C TYR A 35 2.29 -14.05 -11.64
N ASP A 36 2.73 -13.57 -12.81
CA ASP A 36 4.16 -13.31 -13.04
C ASP A 36 4.65 -12.06 -12.32
N PHE A 37 3.77 -11.07 -12.11
CA PHE A 37 4.08 -9.84 -11.41
C PHE A 37 2.91 -9.36 -10.56
N PHE A 38 3.23 -8.67 -9.47
CA PHE A 38 2.29 -7.87 -8.69
C PHE A 38 2.65 -6.39 -8.80
N LEU A 39 1.62 -5.54 -8.81
CA LEU A 39 1.77 -4.11 -8.58
C LEU A 39 1.20 -3.80 -7.19
N VAL A 40 2.06 -3.33 -6.29
CA VAL A 40 1.67 -2.88 -4.96
C VAL A 40 1.52 -1.36 -5.02
N LEU A 41 0.35 -0.86 -4.66
CA LEU A 41 -0.03 0.55 -4.76
C LEU A 41 -0.43 1.04 -3.38
N ASP A 42 -0.03 2.26 -3.04
CA ASP A 42 -0.34 2.89 -1.76
C ASP A 42 -0.57 4.39 -1.95
N PHE A 43 -1.79 4.78 -2.34
CA PHE A 43 -2.07 6.18 -2.61
C PHE A 43 -2.25 6.97 -1.32
N GLU A 44 -1.54 8.09 -1.21
CA GLU A 44 -1.91 9.13 -0.26
C GLU A 44 -2.85 10.12 -0.92
N ALA A 45 -3.79 10.65 -0.14
CA ALA A 45 -4.81 11.56 -0.62
C ALA A 45 -5.04 12.73 0.36
N THR A 46 -5.54 13.85 -0.16
CA THR A 46 -5.97 14.99 0.68
C THR A 46 -6.93 14.51 1.77
N CYS A 47 -6.77 14.96 3.01
CA CYS A 47 -7.67 14.59 4.10
C CYS A 47 -7.81 15.70 5.15
N GLU A 48 -8.82 15.58 6.01
CA GLU A 48 -9.05 16.47 7.15
C GLU A 48 -9.67 15.66 8.30
N ARG A 49 -9.35 16.03 9.53
CA ARG A 49 -9.80 15.33 10.73
C ARG A 49 -11.32 15.44 10.86
N ASN A 50 -11.99 14.28 10.97
CA ASN A 50 -13.44 14.17 11.14
C ASN A 50 -14.26 14.81 10.00
N VAL A 51 -13.65 15.09 8.84
CA VAL A 51 -14.32 15.67 7.67
C VAL A 51 -14.09 14.76 6.48
N LYS A 52 -15.17 14.37 5.79
CA LYS A 52 -15.07 13.70 4.50
C LYS A 52 -14.94 14.75 3.40
N LEU A 53 -13.79 14.81 2.77
CA LEU A 53 -13.58 15.66 1.60
C LEU A 53 -14.29 15.08 0.37
N ASP A 54 -14.88 15.95 -0.43
CA ASP A 54 -15.50 15.61 -1.71
C ASP A 54 -15.24 16.74 -2.73
N PRO A 55 -14.30 16.57 -3.68
CA PRO A 55 -13.54 15.35 -3.93
C PRO A 55 -12.36 15.16 -2.96
N GLN A 56 -11.97 13.90 -2.78
CA GLN A 56 -10.65 13.53 -2.26
C GLN A 56 -9.67 13.43 -3.43
N GLU A 57 -8.50 14.05 -3.36
CA GLU A 57 -7.51 14.07 -4.44
C GLU A 57 -6.25 13.28 -4.06
N ILE A 58 -5.73 12.46 -4.98
CA ILE A 58 -4.44 11.78 -4.80
C ILE A 58 -3.33 12.83 -4.74
N ILE A 59 -2.44 12.73 -3.75
CA ILE A 59 -1.29 13.64 -3.55
C ILE A 59 0.05 12.90 -3.59
N GLU A 60 0.04 11.57 -3.48
CA GLU A 60 1.22 10.72 -3.70
C GLU A 60 0.84 9.42 -4.41
N PHE A 61 1.69 8.98 -5.33
CA PHE A 61 1.50 7.79 -6.14
C PHE A 61 2.77 6.91 -6.16
N PRO A 62 3.01 6.12 -5.10
CA PRO A 62 3.98 5.04 -5.09
C PRO A 62 3.40 3.75 -5.72
N CYS A 63 4.23 3.04 -6.48
CA CYS A 63 3.93 1.74 -7.05
C CYS A 63 5.19 0.86 -7.11
N LEU A 64 5.12 -0.34 -6.51
CA LEU A 64 6.18 -1.35 -6.60
C LEU A 64 5.78 -2.45 -7.58
N LYS A 65 6.68 -2.81 -8.49
CA LYS A 65 6.56 -4.00 -9.33
C LYS A 65 7.30 -5.15 -8.67
N ILE A 66 6.58 -6.17 -8.22
CA ILE A 66 7.13 -7.36 -7.56
C ILE A 66 7.08 -8.54 -8.52
N ASN A 67 8.17 -9.30 -8.63
CA ASN A 67 8.21 -10.56 -9.37
C ASN A 67 7.40 -11.63 -8.60
N GLY A 68 6.38 -12.21 -9.23
CA GLY A 68 5.50 -13.18 -8.56
C GLY A 68 6.17 -14.53 -8.25
N LYS A 69 7.27 -14.88 -8.93
CA LYS A 69 8.00 -16.13 -8.67
C LYS A 69 8.97 -15.98 -7.50
N THR A 70 9.68 -14.85 -7.43
CA THR A 70 10.73 -14.63 -6.41
C THR A 70 10.24 -13.79 -5.23
N MET A 71 9.12 -13.09 -5.37
CA MET A 71 8.60 -12.10 -4.41
C MET A 71 9.57 -10.93 -4.13
N ILE A 72 10.48 -10.65 -5.07
CA ILE A 72 11.45 -9.55 -5.01
C ILE A 72 10.93 -8.37 -5.83
N GLU A 73 11.14 -7.16 -5.33
CA GLU A 73 10.90 -5.92 -6.08
C GLU A 73 11.86 -5.79 -7.27
N GLU A 74 11.29 -5.52 -8.46
CA GLU A 74 12.07 -5.28 -9.68
C GLU A 74 12.14 -3.82 -10.08
N LYS A 75 11.08 -3.04 -9.82
CA LYS A 75 10.98 -1.62 -10.19
C LYS A 75 10.09 -0.86 -9.22
N THR A 76 10.38 0.43 -9.10
CA THR A 76 9.57 1.39 -8.34
C THR A 76 9.19 2.59 -9.20
N PHE A 77 7.94 3.03 -9.07
CA PHE A 77 7.44 4.31 -9.52
C PHE A 77 7.01 5.11 -8.29
N HIS A 78 7.39 6.39 -8.23
CA HIS A 78 7.03 7.26 -7.13
C HIS A 78 6.85 8.69 -7.64
N ARG A 79 5.69 9.29 -7.35
CA ARG A 79 5.41 10.68 -7.75
C ARG A 79 4.45 11.39 -6.81
N TYR A 80 4.77 12.63 -6.47
CA TYR A 80 3.81 13.55 -5.88
C TYR A 80 2.87 14.12 -6.95
N VAL A 81 1.63 14.36 -6.55
CA VAL A 81 0.57 14.91 -7.39
C VAL A 81 0.07 16.19 -6.74
N LYS A 82 -0.03 17.28 -7.52
CA LYS A 82 -0.53 18.57 -7.01
C LYS A 82 -2.07 18.57 -7.06
N PRO A 83 -2.77 18.68 -5.91
CA PRO A 83 -4.22 18.78 -5.87
C PRO A 83 -4.70 20.11 -6.49
N ARG A 84 -5.89 20.09 -7.10
CA ARG A 84 -6.50 21.25 -7.78
C ARG A 84 -7.74 21.76 -7.04
N TYR A 85 -8.52 20.90 -6.40
CA TYR A 85 -9.71 21.30 -5.64
C TYR A 85 -9.34 21.81 -4.24
N SER A 86 -8.43 21.13 -3.55
CA SER A 86 -7.85 21.59 -2.28
C SER A 86 -6.33 21.73 -2.40
N PRO A 87 -5.81 22.82 -3.03
CA PRO A 87 -4.37 22.98 -3.27
C PRO A 87 -3.53 23.13 -2.01
N VAL A 88 -4.15 23.44 -0.87
CA VAL A 88 -3.52 23.57 0.44
C VAL A 88 -3.86 22.34 1.27
N LEU A 89 -2.84 21.65 1.78
CA LEU A 89 -3.00 20.48 2.63
C LEU A 89 -3.37 20.94 4.05
N SER A 90 -4.31 20.25 4.68
CA SER A 90 -4.63 20.51 6.09
C SER A 90 -3.43 20.13 6.98
N PRO A 91 -3.29 20.72 8.18
CA PRO A 91 -2.29 20.30 9.15
C PRO A 91 -2.39 18.80 9.49
N PHE A 92 -3.62 18.26 9.54
CA PHE A 92 -3.85 16.83 9.77
C PHE A 92 -3.32 15.97 8.62
N CYS A 93 -3.51 16.40 7.37
CA CYS A 93 -3.01 15.69 6.20
C CYS A 93 -1.48 15.68 6.17
N VAL A 94 -0.85 16.82 6.49
CA VAL A 94 0.61 16.92 6.63
C VAL A 94 1.13 16.02 7.76
N GLU A 95 0.48 16.01 8.92
CA GLU A 95 0.83 15.16 10.07
C GLU A 95 0.75 13.67 9.73
N LEU A 96 -0.32 13.27 9.04
CA LEU A 96 -0.60 11.87 8.73
C LEU A 96 0.31 11.32 7.62
N THR A 97 0.55 12.11 6.57
CA THR A 97 1.26 11.66 5.35
C THR A 97 2.74 12.06 5.34
N GLY A 98 3.12 13.09 6.09
CA GLY A 98 4.47 13.66 6.07
C GLY A 98 4.77 14.55 4.84
N ILE A 99 3.81 14.79 3.95
CA ILE A 99 3.98 15.60 2.74
C ILE A 99 3.97 17.09 3.11
N LEU A 100 5.01 17.82 2.70
CA LEU A 100 5.18 19.26 2.96
C LEU A 100 4.73 20.11 1.77
N GLN A 101 4.38 21.38 2.03
CA GLN A 101 4.00 22.39 1.02
C GLN A 101 5.01 23.53 0.91
#